data_AF-A0A2E5KM96-F1
#
_entry.id   AF-A0A2E5KM96-F1
#
_cell.length_a   1.000
_cell.length_b   1.000
_cell.length_c   1.000
_cell.angle_alpha   90.00
_cell.angle_beta   90.00
_cell.angle_gamma   90.00
#
_symmetry.space_group_name_H-M   'P 1'
#
loop_
_entity.id
_entity.type
_entity.pdbx_description
1 polymer ?
#
loop_
_entity_poly.entity_id
_entity_poly.type
_entity_poly.pdbx_seq_one_letter_code
_entity_poly.pdbx_strand_id
1 'polypeptide(L)' 'MIEIVIERWTSPDGSTDLMWPVWQNGNRVQISGTYPTSDTAEADAFEFCTETLNRPPDLVTRL' A
#
# COMPACT_ATOMS: atom_id res chain seq x y z
N MET A 1 3.88 3.65 -14.86
CA MET A 1 3.00 2.67 -14.20
C MET A 1 3.13 2.87 -12.70
N ILE A 2 2.02 3.08 -12.00
CA ILE A 2 1.93 3.19 -10.55
C ILE A 2 1.31 1.90 -10.03
N GLU A 3 1.95 1.26 -9.06
CA GLU A 3 1.53 -0.03 -8.50
C GLU A 3 1.46 0.07 -6.99
N ILE A 4 0.36 -0.40 -6.42
CA ILE A 4 0.19 -0.56 -4.97
C ILE A 4 0.35 -2.03 -4.65
N VAL A 5 1.14 -2.33 -3.62
CA VAL A 5 1.19 -3.67 -3.02
C VAL A 5 0.69 -3.54 -1.60
N ILE A 6 -0.35 -4.27 -1.22
CA ILE A 6 -0.82 -4.39 0.16
C ILE A 6 -0.15 -5.62 0.74
N GLU A 7 0.71 -5.43 1.73
CA GLU A 7 1.47 -6.50 2.36
C GLU A 7 0.90 -6.80 3.74
N ARG A 8 0.63 -8.08 4.02
CA ARG A 8 0.34 -8.57 5.37
C ARG A 8 1.60 -9.02 6.10
N TRP A 9 1.87 -8.41 7.23
CA TRP A 9 3.00 -8.71 8.09
C TRP A 9 2.49 -9.37 9.37
N THR A 10 2.84 -10.64 9.58
CA THR A 10 2.47 -11.38 10.79
C THR A 10 3.69 -11.48 11.71
N SER A 11 3.54 -10.94 12.91
CA SER A 11 4.56 -10.98 13.96
C SER A 11 4.56 -12.33 14.68
N PRO A 12 5.68 -12.72 15.34
CA PRO A 12 5.76 -13.98 16.08
C PRO A 12 4.76 -14.10 17.25
N ASP A 13 4.25 -12.97 17.76
CA ASP A 13 3.23 -12.92 18.81
C ASP A 13 1.80 -13.15 18.27
N GLY A 14 1.66 -13.36 16.96
CA GLY A 14 0.39 -13.55 16.27
C GLY A 14 -0.32 -12.25 15.89
N SER A 15 0.23 -11.07 16.24
CA SER A 15 -0.28 -9.80 15.71
C SER A 15 -0.08 -9.72 14.20
N THR A 16 -1.01 -9.05 13.53
CA THR A 16 -0.97 -8.88 12.08
C THR A 16 -1.16 -7.41 11.77
N ASP A 17 -0.20 -6.85 11.08
CA ASP A 17 -0.24 -5.50 10.54
C ASP A 17 -0.31 -5.57 9.02
N LEU A 18 -0.99 -4.60 8.43
CA LEU A 18 -1.01 -4.42 6.99
C LEU A 18 -0.31 -3.12 6.64
N MET A 19 0.45 -3.11 5.55
CA MET A 19 1.08 -1.89 5.04
C MET A 19 1.00 -1.87 3.54
N TRP A 20 1.31 -0.72 2.97
CA TRP A 20 1.33 -0.56 1.52
C TRP A 20 2.58 0.20 1.08
N PRO A 21 3.41 -0.39 0.21
CA PRO A 21 4.29 0.40 -0.63
C PRO A 21 3.63 0.79 -1.96
N VAL A 22 3.95 2.00 -2.42
CA VAL A 22 3.66 2.45 -3.79
C VAL A 22 4.95 2.40 -4.61
N TRP A 23 4.85 1.80 -5.79
CA TRP A 23 5.91 1.71 -6.78
C TRP A 23 5.55 2.53 -8.00
N GLN A 24 6.52 3.22 -8.57
CA GLN A 24 6.38 3.95 -9.81
C GLN A 24 7.52 3.58 -10.76
N ASN A 25 7.17 2.97 -11.90
CA ASN A 25 8.13 2.55 -12.92
C ASN A 25 9.28 1.68 -12.33
N GLY A 26 8.94 0.74 -11.45
CA GLY A 26 9.91 -0.15 -10.79
C GLY A 26 10.68 0.46 -9.61
N ASN A 27 10.45 1.73 -9.27
CA ASN A 27 11.06 2.37 -8.10
C ASN A 27 10.03 2.52 -6.98
N ARG A 28 10.38 2.13 -5.75
CA ARG A 28 9.51 2.38 -4.59
C ARG A 28 9.55 3.86 -4.24
N VAL A 29 8.40 4.52 -4.30
CA VAL A 29 8.27 5.97 -4.06
C VAL A 29 7.73 6.30 -2.67
N GLN A 30 6.94 5.40 -2.09
CA GLN A 30 6.38 5.58 -0.74
C GLN A 30 6.17 4.24 -0.06
N ILE A 31 6.21 4.26 1.27
CA ILE A 31 5.72 3.19 2.13
C ILE A 31 4.88 3.81 3.25
N SER A 32 3.80 3.17 3.61
CA SER A 32 2.91 3.63 4.68
C SER A 32 3.28 3.08 6.05
N GLY A 33 2.54 3.53 7.05
CA GLY A 33 2.55 2.91 8.37
C GLY A 33 1.77 1.59 8.39
N THR A 34 1.46 1.12 9.59
CA THR A 34 0.67 -0.10 9.81
C THR A 34 -0.82 0.20 9.91
N TYR A 35 -1.63 -0.64 9.28
CA TYR A 35 -3.09 -0.57 9.23
C TYR A 35 -3.69 -1.86 9.78
N PRO A 36 -4.87 -1.78 10.43
CA PRO A 36 -5.54 -2.94 10.99
C PRO A 36 -6.27 -3.80 9.94
N THR A 37 -6.59 -3.23 8.77
CA THR A 37 -7.38 -3.93 7.74
C THR A 37 -6.86 -3.64 6.33
N SER A 38 -7.12 -4.55 5.39
CA SER A 38 -6.64 -4.40 4.01
C SER A 38 -7.37 -3.27 3.31
N ASP A 39 -8.65 -3.08 3.65
CA ASP A 39 -9.48 -2.04 3.06
C ASP A 39 -9.01 -0.64 3.48
N THR A 40 -8.61 -0.46 4.74
CA THR A 40 -8.06 0.83 5.21
C THR A 40 -6.69 1.11 4.61
N ALA A 41 -5.84 0.08 4.49
CA ALA A 41 -4.54 0.19 3.82
C ALA A 41 -4.71 0.58 2.34
N GLU A 42 -5.61 -0.09 1.61
CA GLU A 42 -5.84 0.17 0.19
C GLU A 42 -6.46 1.54 -0.08
N ALA A 43 -7.43 1.96 0.73
CA ALA A 43 -8.06 3.27 0.60
C ALA A 43 -7.03 4.40 0.74
N ASP A 44 -6.17 4.31 1.76
CA ASP A 44 -5.12 5.29 2.04
C ASP A 44 -4.02 5.28 0.96
N ALA A 45 -3.66 4.10 0.43
CA ALA A 45 -2.73 3.98 -0.70
C ALA A 45 -3.30 4.63 -1.98
N PHE A 46 -4.60 4.45 -2.21
CA PHE A 46 -5.29 5.04 -3.36
C PHE A 46 -5.35 6.56 -3.22
N GLU A 47 -5.70 7.06 -2.03
CA GLU A 47 -5.71 8.49 -1.70
C GLU A 47 -4.32 9.10 -1.95
N PHE A 48 -3.25 8.49 -1.44
CA PHE A 48 -1.88 8.94 -1.69
C PHE A 48 -1.57 9.05 -3.19
N CYS A 49 -1.95 8.04 -3.99
CA CYS A 49 -1.73 8.10 -5.44
C CYS A 49 -2.49 9.25 -6.09
N THR A 50 -3.77 9.43 -5.74
CA THR A 50 -4.60 10.48 -6.32
C THR A 50 -4.19 11.89 -5.88
N GLU A 51 -3.83 12.08 -4.61
CA GLU A 51 -3.54 13.41 -4.07
C GLU A 51 -2.07 13.81 -4.28
N THR A 52 -1.13 12.87 -4.12
CA THR A 52 0.30 13.16 -4.19
C THR A 52 0.88 12.93 -5.58
N LEU A 53 0.49 11.84 -6.25
CA LEU A 53 0.98 11.52 -7.60
C LEU A 53 0.07 12.06 -8.71
N ASN A 54 -1.06 12.67 -8.33
CA ASN A 54 -2.07 13.24 -9.22
C ASN A 54 -2.57 12.24 -10.28
N ARG A 55 -2.60 10.95 -9.93
CA ARG A 55 -2.99 9.86 -10.82
C ARG A 55 -3.41 8.63 -10.01
N PRO A 56 -4.48 7.92 -10.40
CA PRO A 56 -4.82 6.65 -9.76
C PRO A 56 -3.75 5.57 -10.00
N PRO A 57 -3.66 4.57 -9.11
CA PRO A 57 -2.81 3.40 -9.35
C PRO A 57 -3.28 2.65 -10.60
N ASP A 58 -2.34 2.10 -11.35
CA ASP A 58 -2.61 1.24 -12.51
C ASP A 58 -2.89 -0.21 -12.09
N LEU A 59 -2.31 -0.65 -10.97
CA LEU A 59 -2.44 -1.99 -10.42
C LEU A 59 -2.44 -1.97 -8.89
N VAL A 60 -3.27 -2.81 -8.29
CA VAL A 60 -3.27 -3.08 -6.84
C VAL A 60 -3.11 -4.58 -6.64
N THR A 61 -2.09 -4.98 -5.88
CA THR A 61 -1.80 -6.38 -5.54
C THR A 61 -1.94 -6.57 -4.03
N ARG A 62 -2.56 -7.66 -3.59
CA ARG A 62 -2.69 -8.01 -2.16
C ARG A 62 -1.90 -9.28 -1.88
N LEU A 63 -0.98 -9.23 -0.92
CA LEU A 63 -0.05 -10.31 -0.53
C LEU A 63 -0.29 -10.78 0.91
#